data_AF-Q28RR3-F1
#
_entry.id   AF-Q28RR3-F1
#
_cell.length_a   1.000
_cell.length_b   1.000
_cell.length_c   1.000
_cell.angle_alpha   90.00
_cell.angle_beta   90.00
_cell.angle_gamma   90.00
#
_symmetry.space_group_name_H-M   'P 1'
#
loop_
_entity.id
_entity.type
_entity.pdbx_description
1 polymer ?
#
loop_
_entity_poly.entity_id
_entity_poly.type
_entity_poly.pdbx_seq_one_letter_code
_entity_poly.pdbx_strand_id
1 'polypeptide(L)'
;MTKRTPAVRPFYPVVIAAATVIFVQPVLAQMSLDPACIYQEGSQASCTHAVACIGGDTLFVGGTVGWDEGVLTGDLSNGASCTGIWNNANQLVNFTCDDGQTGIVRYTLFDGSTGTAIGAGETIAGRPIEAWSGQNIVDFVERETGRVTLQCGVEELLLG
;
A
#
# COMPACT_ATOMS: atom_id res chain seq x y z
N MET A 1 -52.33 62.09 43.47
CA MET A 1 -51.84 60.72 43.73
C MET A 1 -51.88 59.97 42.41
N THR A 2 -50.76 59.90 41.70
CA THR A 2 -50.71 59.44 40.30
C THR A 2 -49.88 58.15 40.24
N LYS A 3 -50.55 57.06 39.88
CA LYS A 3 -50.03 55.68 39.81
C LYS A 3 -49.01 55.56 38.67
N ARG A 4 -47.79 55.09 38.95
CA ARG A 4 -46.77 54.77 37.94
C ARG A 4 -46.97 53.34 37.45
N THR A 5 -47.04 53.16 36.13
CA THR A 5 -47.08 51.85 35.45
C THR A 5 -45.65 51.47 35.04
N PRO A 6 -45.18 50.22 35.23
CA PRO A 6 -43.86 49.80 34.76
C PRO A 6 -43.91 49.34 33.29
N ALA A 7 -42.91 49.75 32.50
CA ALA A 7 -42.69 49.33 31.13
C ALA A 7 -41.95 47.98 31.08
N VAL A 8 -42.45 47.05 30.25
CA VAL A 8 -41.85 45.74 30.00
C VAL A 8 -40.72 45.90 28.97
N ARG A 9 -39.52 45.38 29.27
CA ARG A 9 -38.39 45.34 28.33
C ARG A 9 -38.42 44.02 27.53
N PRO A 10 -38.18 44.03 26.21
CA PRO A 10 -38.10 42.80 25.44
C PRO A 10 -36.75 42.11 25.66
N PHE A 11 -36.78 40.81 25.93
CA PHE A 11 -35.63 39.92 25.95
C PHE A 11 -35.25 39.57 24.51
N TYR A 12 -34.02 39.89 24.10
CA TYR A 12 -33.42 39.36 22.87
C TYR A 12 -32.56 38.13 23.23
N PRO A 13 -32.75 36.97 22.59
CA PRO A 13 -31.87 35.83 22.81
C PRO A 13 -30.56 36.06 22.06
N VAL A 14 -29.45 35.97 22.78
CA VAL A 14 -28.10 35.91 22.21
C VAL A 14 -27.90 34.48 21.68
N VAL A 15 -27.84 34.33 20.37
CA VAL A 15 -27.51 33.06 19.72
C VAL A 15 -25.99 32.93 19.66
N ILE A 16 -25.42 32.03 20.46
CA ILE A 16 -24.00 31.69 20.42
C ILE A 16 -23.81 30.60 19.35
N ALA A 17 -23.21 30.96 18.22
CA ALA A 17 -22.84 30.00 17.18
C ALA A 17 -21.57 29.25 17.62
N ALA A 18 -21.71 27.95 17.94
CA ALA A 18 -20.57 27.08 18.16
C ALA A 18 -19.98 26.68 16.80
N ALA A 19 -18.78 27.17 16.49
CA ALA A 19 -18.04 26.76 15.30
C ALA A 19 -17.41 25.38 15.54
N THR A 20 -18.04 24.33 15.01
CA THR A 20 -17.49 22.97 15.01
C THR A 20 -16.36 22.91 13.98
N VAL A 21 -15.12 22.89 14.45
CA VAL A 21 -13.94 22.64 13.59
C VAL A 21 -13.92 21.14 13.29
N ILE A 22 -14.36 20.76 12.09
CA ILE A 22 -14.24 19.39 11.59
C ILE A 22 -12.78 19.20 11.16
N PHE A 23 -11.96 18.62 12.04
CA PHE A 23 -10.64 18.11 11.64
C PHE A 23 -10.85 16.88 10.76
N VAL A 24 -10.73 17.06 9.44
CA VAL A 24 -10.62 15.95 8.49
C VAL A 24 -9.25 15.33 8.73
N GLN A 25 -9.18 14.23 9.47
CA GLN A 25 -7.96 13.46 9.55
C GLN A 25 -7.75 12.75 8.20
N PRO A 26 -6.57 12.86 7.57
CA PRO A 26 -6.26 11.99 6.45
C PRO A 26 -6.22 10.56 6.96
N VAL A 27 -7.17 9.74 6.52
CA VAL A 27 -7.10 8.29 6.69
C VAL A 27 -5.93 7.85 5.82
N LEU A 28 -4.77 7.64 6.43
CA LEU A 28 -3.71 6.87 5.79
C LEU A 28 -4.28 5.46 5.64
N ALA A 29 -4.63 5.10 4.39
CA ALA A 29 -5.02 3.74 4.09
C ALA A 29 -3.85 2.84 4.51
N GLN A 30 -4.08 2.00 5.51
CA GLN A 30 -3.07 1.06 5.95
C GLN A 30 -2.93 0.00 4.86
N MET A 31 -1.76 -0.04 4.23
CA MET A 31 -1.46 -1.04 3.21
C MET A 31 -1.46 -2.43 3.87
N SER A 32 -1.97 -3.43 3.15
CA SER A 32 -2.00 -4.81 3.61
C SER A 32 -2.01 -5.75 2.42
N LEU A 33 -1.56 -6.98 2.63
CA LEU A 33 -1.69 -8.05 1.66
C LEU A 33 -3.16 -8.44 1.49
N ASP A 34 -3.60 -8.63 0.24
CA ASP A 34 -4.98 -9.01 -0.04
C ASP A 34 -5.25 -10.46 0.41
N PRO A 35 -6.14 -10.71 1.40
CA PRO A 35 -6.47 -12.06 1.84
C PRO A 35 -7.22 -12.88 0.77
N ALA A 36 -7.78 -12.25 -0.26
CA ALA A 36 -8.44 -12.93 -1.37
C ALA A 36 -7.46 -13.36 -2.48
N CYS A 37 -6.19 -13.00 -2.38
CA CYS A 37 -5.15 -13.44 -3.30
C CYS A 37 -4.79 -14.90 -3.02
N ILE A 38 -5.34 -15.81 -3.84
CA ILE A 38 -5.15 -17.25 -3.70
C ILE A 38 -4.27 -17.78 -4.83
N TYR A 39 -3.18 -18.43 -4.46
CA TYR A 39 -2.34 -19.15 -5.41
C TYR A 39 -3.00 -20.45 -5.86
N GLN A 40 -2.97 -20.68 -7.17
CA GLN A 40 -3.57 -21.86 -7.79
C GLN A 40 -2.63 -22.39 -8.86
N GLU A 41 -2.02 -23.54 -8.62
CA GLU A 41 -1.03 -24.12 -9.52
C GLU A 41 -1.59 -24.32 -10.95
N GLY A 42 -0.91 -23.77 -11.96
CA GLY A 42 -1.27 -23.87 -13.38
C GLY A 42 -2.45 -22.99 -13.81
N SER A 43 -3.04 -22.19 -12.93
CA SER A 43 -4.25 -21.42 -13.21
C SER A 43 -3.94 -19.98 -13.65
N GLN A 44 -4.66 -19.49 -14.66
CA GLN A 44 -4.61 -18.07 -15.05
C GLN A 44 -5.26 -17.13 -14.02
N ALA A 45 -6.02 -17.69 -13.07
CA ALA A 45 -6.55 -16.95 -11.92
C ALA A 45 -5.64 -17.06 -10.69
N SER A 46 -4.47 -17.70 -10.80
CA SER A 46 -3.51 -17.78 -9.69
C SER A 46 -3.07 -16.38 -9.30
N CYS A 47 -3.15 -16.07 -8.01
CA CYS A 47 -2.66 -14.83 -7.45
C CYS A 47 -1.43 -15.09 -6.57
N THR A 48 -0.41 -14.24 -6.70
CA THR A 48 0.76 -14.26 -5.83
C THR A 48 1.00 -12.87 -5.28
N HIS A 49 1.14 -12.73 -3.96
CA HIS A 49 1.49 -11.46 -3.33
C HIS A 49 2.86 -10.97 -3.78
N ALA A 50 3.00 -9.65 -3.85
CA ALA A 50 4.24 -8.97 -4.14
C ALA A 50 4.38 -7.71 -3.28
N VAL A 51 5.56 -7.52 -2.71
CA VAL A 51 5.94 -6.34 -1.93
C VAL A 51 7.31 -5.85 -2.39
N ALA A 52 7.56 -4.55 -2.33
CA ALA A 52 8.86 -4.00 -2.71
C ALA A 52 9.20 -2.72 -1.95
N CYS A 53 10.50 -2.47 -1.81
CA CYS A 53 11.04 -1.17 -1.42
C CYS A 53 11.63 -0.48 -2.66
N ILE A 54 11.11 0.69 -3.00
CA ILE A 54 11.59 1.55 -4.08
C ILE A 54 12.34 2.73 -3.46
N GLY A 55 13.58 2.96 -3.88
CA GLY A 55 14.47 3.98 -3.31
C GLY A 55 14.90 3.72 -1.87
N GLY A 56 14.51 2.58 -1.29
CA GLY A 56 14.72 2.25 0.11
C GLY A 56 13.72 2.90 1.08
N ASP A 57 12.79 3.71 0.59
CA ASP A 57 11.90 4.54 1.41
C ASP A 57 10.42 4.54 0.97
N THR A 58 10.11 4.01 -0.22
CA THR A 58 8.73 3.87 -0.70
C THR A 58 8.35 2.39 -0.74
N LEU A 59 7.33 2.01 0.01
CA LEU A 59 6.75 0.68 0.05
C LEU A 59 5.74 0.50 -1.09
N PHE A 60 5.85 -0.62 -1.79
CA PHE A 60 4.83 -1.15 -2.69
C PHE A 60 4.17 -2.38 -2.04
N VAL A 61 2.85 -2.48 -2.13
CA VAL A 61 2.07 -3.65 -1.68
C VAL A 61 1.04 -4.02 -2.73
N GLY A 62 1.04 -5.29 -3.14
CA GLY A 62 0.09 -5.79 -4.11
C GLY A 62 0.31 -7.26 -4.45
N GLY A 63 0.15 -7.58 -5.72
CA GLY A 63 0.31 -8.94 -6.22
C GLY A 63 0.21 -9.03 -7.73
N THR A 64 0.46 -10.23 -8.23
CA THR A 64 0.30 -10.58 -9.64
C THR A 64 -0.81 -11.60 -9.80
N VAL A 65 -1.63 -11.45 -10.83
CA VAL A 65 -2.62 -12.46 -11.23
C VAL A 65 -2.25 -13.02 -12.60
N GLY A 66 -2.06 -14.33 -12.68
CA GLY A 66 -1.65 -15.06 -13.87
C GLY A 66 -0.73 -16.23 -13.56
N TRP A 67 -0.23 -16.91 -14.60
CA TRP A 67 0.69 -18.04 -14.46
C TRP A 67 2.03 -17.80 -15.16
N ASP A 68 2.07 -17.94 -16.49
CA ASP A 68 3.28 -17.68 -17.29
C ASP A 68 3.47 -16.18 -17.60
N GLU A 69 2.36 -15.47 -17.72
CA GLU A 69 2.27 -14.02 -17.82
C GLU A 69 1.16 -13.60 -16.86
N GLY A 70 1.32 -12.43 -16.23
CA GLY A 70 0.34 -11.96 -15.27
C GLY A 70 0.29 -10.44 -15.18
N VAL A 71 -0.84 -9.95 -14.67
CA VAL A 71 -1.03 -8.52 -14.41
C VAL A 71 -0.58 -8.25 -12.98
N LEU A 72 0.38 -7.33 -12.84
CA LEU A 72 0.74 -6.75 -11.55
C LEU A 72 -0.27 -5.64 -11.22
N THR A 73 -0.78 -5.66 -9.99
CA THR A 73 -1.54 -4.56 -9.39
C THR A 73 -1.09 -4.34 -7.97
N GLY A 74 -1.07 -3.09 -7.53
CA GLY A 74 -0.80 -2.74 -6.15
C GLY A 74 -0.74 -1.24 -5.96
N ASP A 75 -0.41 -0.82 -4.75
CA ASP A 75 -0.33 0.58 -4.39
C ASP A 75 1.05 0.89 -3.80
N LEU A 76 1.44 2.16 -3.89
CA LEU A 76 2.56 2.73 -3.16
C LEU A 76 2.07 3.36 -1.85
N SER A 77 2.97 3.46 -0.89
CA SER A 77 2.73 4.14 0.39
C SER A 77 2.33 5.61 0.28
N ASN A 78 2.70 6.27 -0.82
CA ASN A 78 2.28 7.64 -1.13
C ASN A 78 0.85 7.71 -1.70
N GLY A 79 0.16 6.57 -1.82
CA GLY A 79 -1.21 6.44 -2.31
C GLY A 79 -1.35 6.30 -3.83
N ALA A 80 -0.26 6.25 -4.59
CA ALA A 80 -0.33 6.03 -6.03
C ALA A 80 -0.58 4.55 -6.35
N SER A 81 -1.56 4.27 -7.20
CA SER A 81 -1.79 2.92 -7.71
C SER A 81 -0.83 2.59 -8.85
N CYS A 82 -0.43 1.33 -8.94
CA CYS A 82 0.48 0.81 -9.94
C CYS A 82 -0.13 -0.38 -10.67
N THR A 83 0.16 -0.46 -11.97
CA THR A 83 -0.14 -1.61 -12.80
C THR A 83 1.08 -2.05 -13.59
N GLY A 84 1.14 -3.32 -13.96
CA GLY A 84 2.30 -3.84 -14.68
C GLY A 84 2.05 -5.22 -15.27
N ILE A 85 3.11 -5.76 -15.88
CA ILE A 85 3.10 -7.08 -16.50
C ILE A 85 4.28 -7.88 -15.95
N TRP A 86 3.96 -9.03 -15.36
CA TRP A 86 4.88 -10.10 -15.03
C TRP A 86 5.05 -11.03 -16.21
N ASN A 87 6.29 -11.44 -16.49
CA ASN A 87 6.59 -12.45 -17.50
C ASN A 87 7.58 -13.48 -16.95
N ASN A 88 7.13 -14.73 -16.86
CA ASN A 88 7.89 -15.85 -16.31
C ASN A 88 9.06 -16.26 -17.23
N ALA A 89 8.93 -16.12 -18.55
CA ALA A 89 9.96 -16.55 -19.49
C ALA A 89 11.27 -15.77 -19.34
N ASN A 90 11.17 -14.48 -18.99
CA ASN A 90 12.34 -13.62 -18.75
C ASN A 90 12.51 -13.21 -17.29
N GLN A 91 11.62 -13.64 -16.39
CA GLN A 91 11.62 -13.32 -14.96
C GLN A 91 11.57 -11.81 -14.68
N LEU A 92 10.79 -11.06 -15.46
CA LEU A 92 10.67 -9.60 -15.36
C LEU A 92 9.27 -9.14 -15.00
N VAL A 93 9.21 -8.09 -14.18
CA VAL A 93 8.03 -7.24 -14.01
C VAL A 93 8.36 -5.86 -14.55
N ASN A 94 7.52 -5.33 -15.44
CA ASN A 94 7.51 -3.92 -15.80
C ASN A 94 6.27 -3.28 -15.20
N PHE A 95 6.38 -2.11 -14.59
CA PHE A 95 5.25 -1.43 -13.96
C PHE A 95 5.24 0.07 -14.21
N THR A 96 4.07 0.66 -14.11
CA THR A 96 3.82 2.11 -14.13
C THR A 96 2.83 2.45 -13.03
N CYS A 97 3.06 3.58 -12.36
CA CYS A 97 2.21 4.10 -11.30
C CYS A 97 1.61 5.46 -11.68
N ASP A 98 0.50 5.82 -11.03
CA ASP A 98 -0.23 7.06 -11.31
C ASP A 98 0.56 8.34 -10.99
N ASP A 99 1.57 8.24 -10.11
CA ASP A 99 2.51 9.33 -9.80
C ASP A 99 3.63 9.49 -10.86
N GLY A 100 3.57 8.70 -11.94
CA GLY A 100 4.54 8.70 -13.03
C GLY A 100 5.77 7.82 -12.77
N GLN A 101 5.88 7.16 -11.61
CA GLN A 101 6.95 6.19 -11.42
C GLN A 101 6.79 5.01 -12.38
N THR A 102 7.88 4.60 -12.99
CA THR A 102 7.94 3.47 -13.92
C THR A 102 9.24 2.73 -13.64
N GLY A 103 9.23 1.41 -13.72
CA GLY A 103 10.43 0.63 -13.44
C GLY A 103 10.35 -0.80 -13.93
N ILE A 104 11.47 -1.48 -13.74
CA ILE A 104 11.64 -2.88 -14.08
C ILE A 104 12.26 -3.62 -12.90
N VAL A 105 11.73 -4.80 -12.59
CA VAL A 105 12.26 -5.71 -11.57
C VAL A 105 12.56 -7.04 -12.21
N ARG A 106 13.73 -7.61 -11.90
CA ARG A 106 14.11 -8.97 -12.29
C ARG A 106 14.18 -9.86 -11.06
N TYR A 107 13.43 -10.95 -11.09
CA TYR A 107 13.51 -11.99 -10.07
C TYR A 107 14.62 -12.98 -10.43
N THR A 108 15.53 -13.23 -9.49
CA THR A 108 16.75 -14.04 -9.76
C THR A 108 17.03 -15.08 -8.70
N LEU A 109 16.49 -14.90 -7.49
CA LEU A 109 16.67 -15.82 -6.38
C LEU A 109 15.31 -16.38 -5.95
N PHE A 110 15.33 -17.62 -5.49
CA PHE A 110 14.15 -18.31 -4.99
C PHE A 110 14.49 -19.00 -3.67
N ASP A 111 13.80 -18.60 -2.61
CA ASP A 111 13.84 -19.27 -1.32
C ASP A 111 12.87 -20.46 -1.33
N GLY A 112 13.40 -21.66 -1.54
CA GLY A 112 12.58 -22.88 -1.62
C GLY A 112 11.85 -23.23 -0.34
N SER A 113 12.28 -22.71 0.83
CA SER A 113 11.63 -23.01 2.11
C SER A 113 10.30 -22.30 2.29
N THR A 114 10.20 -21.06 1.80
CA THR A 114 9.03 -20.20 1.92
C THR A 114 8.29 -20.06 0.59
N GLY A 115 8.92 -20.45 -0.51
CA GLY A 115 8.41 -20.20 -1.86
C GLY A 115 8.50 -18.74 -2.26
N THR A 116 9.42 -17.97 -1.65
CA THR A 116 9.57 -16.53 -1.89
C THR A 116 10.61 -16.29 -2.99
N ALA A 117 10.19 -15.68 -4.09
CA ALA A 117 11.06 -15.14 -5.12
C ALA A 117 11.56 -13.76 -4.68
N ILE A 118 12.85 -13.51 -4.89
CA ILE A 118 13.51 -12.25 -4.56
C ILE A 118 13.99 -11.62 -5.87
N GLY A 119 13.64 -10.35 -6.03
CA GLY A 119 13.95 -9.56 -7.20
C GLY A 119 14.65 -8.26 -6.86
N ALA A 120 15.40 -7.76 -7.85
CA ALA A 120 16.04 -6.46 -7.79
C ALA A 120 15.82 -5.73 -9.11
N GLY A 121 15.86 -4.40 -9.06
CA GLY A 121 15.58 -3.58 -10.22
C GLY A 121 15.85 -2.11 -10.00
N GLU A 122 15.35 -1.30 -10.94
CA GLU A 122 15.43 0.15 -10.86
C GLU A 122 14.23 0.80 -11.53
N THR A 123 13.85 1.98 -11.02
CA THR A 123 12.96 2.87 -11.75
C THR A 123 13.69 3.55 -12.90
N ILE A 124 12.96 4.08 -13.87
CA ILE A 124 13.56 4.89 -14.96
C ILE A 124 14.30 6.13 -14.41
N ALA A 125 13.89 6.62 -13.24
CA ALA A 125 14.59 7.69 -12.53
C ALA A 125 15.86 7.24 -11.78
N GLY A 126 16.23 5.96 -11.88
CA GLY A 126 17.42 5.38 -11.25
C GLY A 126 17.26 5.08 -9.75
N ARG A 127 16.03 5.00 -9.23
CA ARG A 127 15.80 4.58 -7.84
C ARG A 127 15.91 3.05 -7.76
N PRO A 128 16.74 2.49 -6.87
CA PRO A 128 16.87 1.04 -6.73
C PRO A 128 15.56 0.42 -6.25
N ILE A 129 15.30 -0.83 -6.61
CA ILE A 129 14.14 -1.60 -6.19
C ILE A 129 14.60 -2.94 -5.63
N GLU A 130 14.12 -3.28 -4.44
CA GLU A 130 14.19 -4.62 -3.85
C GLU A 130 12.78 -5.16 -3.72
N ALA A 131 12.53 -6.38 -4.18
CA ALA A 131 11.18 -6.93 -4.26
C ALA A 131 11.13 -8.39 -3.79
N TRP A 132 10.00 -8.76 -3.20
CA TRP A 132 9.69 -10.10 -2.73
C TRP A 132 8.31 -10.50 -3.25
N SER A 133 8.18 -11.74 -3.71
CA SER A 133 6.93 -12.27 -4.24
C SER A 133 6.76 -13.72 -3.81
N GLY A 134 5.57 -14.12 -3.39
CA GLY A 134 5.31 -15.48 -2.92
C GLY A 134 4.10 -15.56 -1.99
N GLN A 135 3.73 -16.77 -1.60
CA GLN A 135 2.62 -17.00 -0.67
C GLN A 135 3.01 -16.79 0.80
N ASN A 136 4.27 -17.02 1.13
CA ASN A 136 4.75 -17.01 2.52
C ASN A 136 5.84 -15.93 2.70
N ILE A 137 5.61 -14.73 2.14
CA ILE A 137 6.51 -13.58 2.31
C ILE A 137 6.69 -13.25 3.79
N VAL A 138 5.63 -13.40 4.59
CA VAL A 138 5.64 -13.21 6.05
C VAL A 138 6.70 -14.07 6.71
N ASP A 139 6.66 -15.38 6.45
CA ASP A 139 7.60 -16.35 7.01
C ASP A 139 9.03 -16.07 6.56
N PHE A 140 9.22 -15.62 5.31
CA PHE A 140 10.52 -15.20 4.81
C PHE A 140 11.06 -13.99 5.58
N VAL A 141 10.26 -12.93 5.69
CA VAL A 141 10.67 -11.68 6.36
C VAL A 141 10.92 -11.93 7.84
N GLU A 142 10.07 -12.70 8.52
CA GLU A 142 10.25 -13.06 9.92
C GLU A 142 11.54 -13.87 10.13
N ARG A 143 11.83 -14.82 9.25
CA ARG A 143 13.05 -15.64 9.35
C ARG A 143 14.32 -14.83 9.10
N GLU A 144 14.32 -13.93 8.12
CA GLU A 144 15.51 -13.14 7.76
C GLU A 144 15.78 -11.97 8.71
N THR A 145 14.71 -11.35 9.24
CA THR A 145 14.82 -10.10 10.02
C THR A 145 14.47 -10.26 11.50
N GLY A 146 13.83 -11.36 11.88
CA GLY A 146 13.25 -11.54 13.21
C GLY A 146 12.00 -10.69 13.46
N ARG A 147 11.38 -10.13 12.40
CA ARG A 147 10.20 -9.26 12.48
C ARG A 147 9.11 -9.72 11.51
N VAL A 148 7.86 -9.55 11.92
CA VAL A 148 6.69 -9.78 11.04
C VAL A 148 6.36 -8.57 10.16
N THR A 149 7.31 -7.65 10.01
CA THR A 149 7.11 -6.40 9.28
C THR A 149 8.17 -6.17 8.23
N LEU A 150 7.74 -5.70 7.06
CA LEU A 150 8.64 -5.20 6.03
C LEU A 150 8.87 -3.71 6.25
N GLN A 151 10.13 -3.28 6.37
CA GLN A 151 10.49 -1.88 6.55
C GLN A 151 11.18 -1.32 5.31
N CYS A 152 10.58 -0.29 4.71
CA CYS A 152 11.19 0.53 3.67
C CYS A 152 11.48 1.91 4.28
N GLY A 153 12.67 2.09 4.85
CA GLY A 153 13.04 3.33 5.52
C GLY A 153 12.23 3.53 6.80
N VAL A 154 11.33 4.52 6.81
CA VAL A 154 10.42 4.78 7.94
C VAL A 154 9.04 4.14 7.77
N GLU A 155 8.77 3.58 6.59
CA GLU A 155 7.52 2.93 6.28
C GLU A 155 7.55 1.47 6.71
N GLU A 156 6.43 1.00 7.25
CA GLU A 156 6.32 -0.35 7.79
C GLU A 156 5.01 -1.00 7.35
N LEU A 157 5.13 -2.22 6.83
CA LEU A 157 4.00 -3.10 6.52
C LEU A 157 3.92 -4.19 7.58
N LEU A 158 2.79 -4.28 8.29
CA LEU A 158 2.46 -5.48 9.06
C LEU A 158 2.02 -6.57 8.08
N LEU A 159 2.76 -7.68 8.07
CA LEU A 159 2.53 -8.78 7.13
C LEU A 159 1.56 -9.85 7.68
N GLY A 160 0.88 -9.59 8.82
CA GLY A 160 0.00 -10.55 9.51
C GLY A 160 -1.21 -9.93 10.20
#